data_AF-A0A7R9WAP6-F1
#
_entry.id   AF-A0A7R9WAP6-F1
#
_cell.length_a   1.000
_cell.length_b   1.000
_cell.length_c   1.000
_cell.angle_alpha   90.00
_cell.angle_beta   90.00
_cell.angle_gamma   90.00
#
_symmetry.space_group_name_H-M   'P 1'
#
loop_
_entity.id
_entity.type
_entity.pdbx_description
1 polymer ?
#
loop_
_entity_poly.entity_id
_entity_poly.type
_entity_poly.pdbx_seq_one_letter_code
_entity_poly.pdbx_strand_id
1 'polypeptide(L)'
;STFSKKMAALVWTEAFVAKEKGVVSNDHALESGLRSAEEEGFIEELDNDASTYRWTHDKIQEAAMSLVPKDERSSFGGRVGRALVSHLNDKDLDEAIFTAVNLLNEGQQTENEEERISLAAFNLRAAKKAS
;
A
#
# COMPACT_ATOMS: atom_id res chain seq x y z
N SER A 1 3.56 9.33 -8.71
CA SER A 1 2.71 8.72 -7.67
C SER A 1 3.30 9.00 -6.28
N THR A 2 2.49 9.29 -5.25
CA THR A 2 2.95 9.55 -3.86
C THR A 2 2.42 8.52 -2.89
N PHE A 3 3.10 8.29 -1.77
CA PHE A 3 2.66 7.40 -0.69
C PHE A 3 3.17 7.89 0.66
N SER A 4 2.41 7.63 1.72
CA SER A 4 2.87 7.93 3.08
C SER A 4 3.74 6.80 3.64
N LYS A 5 4.61 7.12 4.58
CA LYS A 5 5.40 6.15 5.34
C LYS A 5 4.51 5.12 6.05
N LYS A 6 3.34 5.54 6.53
CA LYS A 6 2.35 4.63 7.13
C LYS A 6 1.81 3.62 6.11
N MET A 7 1.54 4.04 4.88
CA MET A 7 1.19 3.12 3.79
C MET A 7 2.36 2.16 3.49
N ALA A 8 3.58 2.68 3.39
CA ALA A 8 4.77 1.86 3.16
C ALA A 8 4.98 0.81 4.26
N ALA A 9 4.73 1.16 5.52
CA ALA A 9 4.81 0.24 6.66
C ALA A 9 3.79 -0.90 6.58
N LEU A 10 2.56 -0.60 6.15
CA LEU A 10 1.54 -1.63 5.95
C LEU A 10 1.90 -2.57 4.80
N VAL A 11 2.38 -2.02 3.68
CA VAL A 11 2.87 -2.82 2.54
C VAL A 11 4.06 -3.69 2.95
N TRP A 12 5.01 -3.12 3.70
CA TRP A 12 6.19 -3.83 4.20
C TRP A 12 5.78 -5.00 5.09
N THR A 13 4.84 -4.76 6.02
CA THR A 13 4.30 -5.81 6.89
C THR A 13 3.71 -6.94 6.04
N GLU A 14 2.86 -6.64 5.07
CA GLU A 14 2.27 -7.68 4.21
C GLU A 14 3.27 -8.40 3.30
N ALA A 15 4.32 -7.72 2.86
CA ALA A 15 5.34 -8.28 1.98
C ALA A 15 6.31 -9.22 2.72
N PHE A 16 6.65 -8.89 3.97
CA PHE A 16 7.68 -9.60 4.74
C PHE A 16 7.13 -10.55 5.80
N VAL A 17 5.91 -10.32 6.35
CA VAL A 17 5.22 -11.30 7.23
C VAL A 17 4.86 -12.58 6.47
N ALA A 18 4.63 -12.49 5.16
CA ALA A 18 4.34 -13.65 4.32
C ALA A 18 5.57 -14.56 4.08
N LYS A 19 6.80 -14.04 4.18
CA LYS A 19 8.03 -14.78 3.90
C LYS A 19 8.74 -15.33 5.14
N GLU A 20 8.59 -14.69 6.29
CA GLU A 20 9.23 -15.14 7.53
C GLU A 20 8.23 -15.08 8.69
N LYS A 21 7.74 -16.26 9.13
CA LYS A 21 6.97 -16.40 10.39
C LYS A 21 7.85 -15.94 11.55
N GLY A 22 7.78 -14.66 11.93
CA GLY A 22 8.41 -14.15 13.16
C GLY A 22 9.10 -12.79 13.10
N VAL A 23 9.03 -12.03 12.01
CA VAL A 23 9.68 -10.71 12.00
C VAL A 23 8.75 -9.66 12.62
N VAL A 24 9.08 -9.33 13.87
CA VAL A 24 8.66 -8.13 14.60
C VAL A 24 8.77 -6.91 13.68
N SER A 25 7.78 -6.00 13.72
CA SER A 25 7.82 -4.69 13.06
C SER A 25 9.18 -4.05 13.30
N ASN A 26 10.05 -4.11 12.30
CA ASN A 26 11.36 -3.51 12.40
C ASN A 26 11.25 -2.18 11.67
N ASP A 27 10.68 -1.18 12.35
CA ASP A 27 10.59 0.19 11.85
C ASP A 27 11.96 0.61 11.29
N HIS A 28 13.06 0.19 11.95
CA HIS A 28 14.42 0.38 11.49
C HIS A 28 14.73 -0.17 10.07
N ALA A 29 14.17 -1.32 9.69
CA ALA A 29 14.39 -1.91 8.36
C ALA A 29 13.64 -1.14 7.29
N LEU A 30 12.40 -0.72 7.58
CA LEU A 30 11.63 0.15 6.68
C LEU A 30 12.33 1.49 6.49
N GLU A 31 12.78 2.11 7.58
CA GLU A 31 13.49 3.40 7.56
C GLU A 31 14.79 3.30 6.78
N SER A 32 15.55 2.23 6.98
CA SER A 32 16.77 1.98 6.20
C SER A 32 16.45 1.81 4.72
N GLY A 33 15.37 1.09 4.38
CA GLY A 33 14.95 0.90 3.00
C GLY A 33 14.51 2.20 2.33
N LEU A 34 13.74 3.04 3.03
CA LEU A 34 13.33 4.36 2.55
C LEU A 34 14.54 5.27 2.34
N ARG A 35 15.48 5.31 3.29
CA ARG A 35 16.72 6.09 3.16
C ARG A 35 17.57 5.63 1.98
N SER A 36 17.79 4.33 1.83
CA SER A 36 18.53 3.80 0.67
C SER A 36 17.84 4.17 -0.65
N ALA A 37 16.51 4.06 -0.72
CA ALA A 37 15.77 4.42 -1.91
C ALA A 37 15.85 5.93 -2.23
N GLU A 38 15.90 6.79 -1.21
CA GLU A 38 16.13 8.23 -1.37
C GLU A 38 17.56 8.54 -1.85
N GLU A 39 18.58 7.96 -1.21
CA GLU A 39 19.99 8.11 -1.60
C GLU A 39 20.26 7.64 -3.04
N GLU A 40 19.56 6.59 -3.48
CA GLU A 40 19.62 6.07 -4.84
C GLU A 40 18.75 6.87 -5.84
N GLY A 41 17.99 7.86 -5.37
CA GLY A 41 17.16 8.73 -6.20
C GLY A 41 15.87 8.07 -6.72
N PHE A 42 15.43 6.98 -6.09
CA PHE A 42 14.21 6.26 -6.46
C PHE A 42 12.95 6.93 -5.94
N ILE A 43 13.07 7.57 -4.79
CA ILE A 43 12.01 8.33 -4.15
C ILE A 43 12.53 9.69 -3.68
N GLU A 44 11.61 10.63 -3.51
CA GLU A 44 11.86 11.94 -2.93
C GLU A 44 10.95 12.14 -1.72
N GLU A 45 11.51 12.60 -0.60
CA GLU A 45 10.73 13.06 0.55
C GLU A 45 10.04 14.38 0.20
N LEU A 46 8.74 14.50 0.51
CA LEU A 46 7.92 15.67 0.17
C LEU A 46 7.63 16.61 1.35
N ASP A 47 7.81 16.13 2.57
CA ASP A 47 7.64 16.89 3.80
C ASP A 47 8.97 16.92 4.58
N ASN A 48 9.03 17.65 5.69
CA ASN A 48 10.23 17.70 6.53
C ASN A 48 10.19 16.65 7.66
N ASP A 49 9.10 15.88 7.72
CA ASP A 49 8.81 14.95 8.81
C ASP A 49 8.97 13.49 8.35
N ALA A 50 9.56 13.25 7.17
CA ALA A 50 9.75 11.93 6.57
C ALA A 50 8.47 11.09 6.54
N SER A 51 7.33 11.74 6.30
CA SER A 51 6.00 11.14 6.40
C SER A 51 5.41 10.83 5.03
N THR A 52 5.86 11.52 3.98
CA THR A 52 5.36 11.39 2.61
C THR A 52 6.49 11.33 1.59
N TYR A 53 6.39 10.38 0.67
CA TYR A 53 7.35 10.16 -0.40
C TYR A 53 6.67 10.21 -1.77
N ARG A 54 7.47 10.50 -2.80
CA ARG A 54 7.09 10.41 -4.21
C ARG A 54 8.04 9.49 -4.95
N TRP A 55 7.51 8.66 -5.84
CA TRP A 55 8.35 7.99 -6.84
C TRP A 55 8.92 9.00 -7.82
N THR A 56 10.24 9.04 -7.98
CA THR A 56 10.91 9.96 -8.91
C THR A 56 10.47 9.69 -10.36
N HIS A 57 10.26 8.41 -10.71
CA HIS A 57 9.77 7.99 -12.02
C HIS A 57 8.81 6.80 -11.92
N ASP A 58 7.80 6.77 -12.80
CA ASP A 58 6.82 5.68 -12.86
C ASP A 58 7.47 4.32 -13.15
N LYS A 59 8.58 4.28 -13.90
CA LYS A 59 9.33 3.03 -14.20
C LYS A 59 9.90 2.36 -12.94
N ILE A 60 10.18 3.12 -11.90
CA ILE A 60 10.70 2.58 -10.64
C ILE A 60 9.57 1.86 -9.90
N GLN A 61 8.39 2.48 -9.87
CA GLN A 61 7.18 1.86 -9.35
C GLN A 61 6.83 0.59 -10.15
N GLU A 62 6.89 0.63 -11.48
CA GLU A 62 6.66 -0.53 -12.35
C GLU A 62 7.67 -1.66 -12.09
N ALA A 63 8.95 -1.33 -11.92
CA ALA A 63 9.99 -2.30 -11.60
C ALA A 63 9.74 -2.95 -10.24
N ALA A 64 9.43 -2.16 -9.21
CA ALA A 64 9.08 -2.66 -7.88
C ALA A 64 7.86 -3.59 -7.91
N MET A 65 6.80 -3.19 -8.62
CA MET A 65 5.61 -4.03 -8.82
C MET A 65 5.92 -5.31 -9.61
N SER A 66 6.90 -5.27 -10.51
CA SER A 66 7.32 -6.42 -11.29
C SER A 66 8.06 -7.49 -10.46
N LEU A 67 8.62 -7.10 -9.31
CA LEU A 67 9.28 -8.03 -8.38
C LEU A 67 8.29 -8.99 -7.69
N VAL A 68 7.00 -8.63 -7.62
CA VAL A 68 5.97 -9.52 -7.08
C VAL A 68 5.64 -10.60 -8.12
N PRO A 69 5.73 -11.91 -7.80
CA PRO A 69 5.37 -12.99 -8.72
C PRO A 69 3.95 -12.84 -9.25
N LYS A 70 3.74 -13.07 -10.54
CA LYS A 70 2.46 -12.78 -11.23
C LYS A 70 1.28 -13.53 -10.60
N ASP A 71 1.51 -14.75 -10.17
CA ASP A 71 0.58 -15.63 -9.47
C ASP A 71 0.25 -15.15 -8.05
N GLU A 72 1.16 -14.43 -7.41
CA GLU A 72 0.96 -13.88 -6.07
C GLU A 72 0.34 -12.48 -6.08
N ARG A 73 0.49 -11.70 -7.17
CA ARG A 73 0.10 -10.27 -7.26
C ARG A 73 -1.32 -9.99 -6.78
N SER A 74 -2.33 -10.70 -7.28
CA SER A 74 -3.72 -10.48 -6.85
C SER A 74 -3.90 -10.78 -5.37
N SER A 75 -3.33 -11.89 -4.88
CA SER A 75 -3.46 -12.25 -3.46
C SER A 75 -2.76 -11.23 -2.54
N PHE A 76 -1.59 -10.76 -2.96
CA PHE A 76 -0.79 -9.76 -2.25
C PHE A 76 -1.50 -8.40 -2.27
N GLY A 77 -1.98 -7.96 -3.43
CA GLY A 77 -2.77 -6.73 -3.57
C GLY A 77 -4.00 -6.75 -2.67
N GLY A 78 -4.77 -7.84 -2.66
CA GLY A 78 -5.93 -7.99 -1.78
C GLY A 78 -5.57 -7.89 -0.29
N ARG A 79 -4.45 -8.48 0.15
CA ARG A 79 -3.96 -8.36 1.54
C ARG A 79 -3.58 -6.92 1.87
N VAL A 80 -2.83 -6.25 1.01
CA VAL A 80 -2.45 -4.83 1.18
C VAL A 80 -3.70 -3.95 1.23
N GLY A 81 -4.64 -4.14 0.30
CA GLY A 81 -5.90 -3.39 0.26
C GLY A 81 -6.69 -3.53 1.57
N ARG A 82 -6.80 -4.75 2.12
CA ARG A 82 -7.43 -5.01 3.43
C ARG A 82 -6.66 -4.34 4.57
N ALA A 83 -5.34 -4.41 4.56
CA ALA A 83 -4.50 -3.76 5.58
C ALA A 83 -4.70 -2.23 5.59
N LEU A 84 -4.76 -1.59 4.42
CA LEU A 84 -5.00 -0.15 4.28
C LEU A 84 -6.36 0.25 4.86
N VAL A 85 -7.46 -0.42 4.49
CA VAL A 85 -8.79 -0.05 5.00
C VAL A 85 -8.97 -0.35 6.49
N SER A 86 -8.19 -1.26 7.06
CA SER A 86 -8.33 -1.69 8.47
C SER A 86 -7.48 -0.88 9.45
N HIS A 87 -6.34 -0.35 9.01
CA HIS A 87 -5.34 0.28 9.91
C HIS A 87 -5.16 1.78 9.69
N LEU A 88 -5.64 2.32 8.56
CA LEU A 88 -5.63 3.76 8.33
C LEU A 88 -6.80 4.42 9.08
N ASN A 89 -6.56 5.60 9.65
CA ASN A 89 -7.65 6.43 10.13
C ASN A 89 -8.40 7.04 8.93
N ASP A 90 -9.54 7.69 9.16
CA ASP A 90 -10.35 8.21 8.05
C ASP A 90 -9.60 9.18 7.13
N LYS A 91 -8.75 10.05 7.67
CA LYS A 91 -7.99 11.02 6.87
C LYS A 91 -6.98 10.30 5.97
N ASP A 92 -6.16 9.44 6.56
CA ASP A 92 -5.13 8.67 5.83
C ASP A 92 -5.80 7.73 4.80
N LEU A 93 -6.93 7.14 5.16
CA LEU A 93 -7.69 6.28 4.27
C LEU A 93 -8.27 7.07 3.10
N ASP A 94 -8.78 8.28 3.31
CA ASP A 94 -9.22 9.13 2.21
C ASP A 94 -8.07 9.39 1.25
N GLU A 95 -6.89 9.73 1.73
CA GLU A 95 -5.68 9.93 0.91
C GLU A 95 -5.33 8.66 0.11
N ALA A 96 -5.45 7.48 0.72
CA ALA A 96 -5.15 6.19 0.10
C ALA A 96 -6.33 5.53 -0.65
N ILE A 97 -7.53 6.12 -0.67
CA ILE A 97 -8.77 5.39 -0.99
C ILE A 97 -8.75 4.78 -2.38
N PHE A 98 -8.23 5.50 -3.38
CA PHE A 98 -8.12 5.01 -4.75
C PHE A 98 -7.19 3.80 -4.85
N THR A 99 -6.03 3.86 -4.18
CA THR A 99 -5.08 2.75 -4.09
C THR A 99 -5.71 1.56 -3.39
N ALA A 100 -6.37 1.79 -2.25
CA ALA A 100 -7.00 0.73 -1.46
C ALA A 100 -8.09 0.00 -2.25
N VAL A 101 -9.01 0.73 -2.90
CA VAL A 101 -10.10 0.10 -3.67
C VAL A 101 -9.58 -0.59 -4.94
N ASN A 102 -8.57 -0.05 -5.62
CA ASN A 102 -7.96 -0.71 -6.77
C ASN A 102 -7.34 -2.06 -6.37
N LEU A 103 -6.56 -2.07 -5.28
CA LEU A 103 -5.95 -3.29 -4.75
C LEU A 103 -6.99 -4.33 -4.30
N LEU A 104 -8.10 -3.89 -3.71
CA LEU A 104 -9.20 -4.77 -3.31
C LEU A 104 -9.99 -5.32 -4.52
N ASN A 105 -10.24 -4.51 -5.54
CA ASN A 105 -10.95 -4.94 -6.76
C ASN A 105 -10.09 -5.88 -7.62
N GLU A 106 -8.77 -5.69 -7.65
CA GLU A 106 -7.80 -6.58 -8.33
C GLU A 106 -7.50 -7.85 -7.52
N GLY A 107 -7.75 -7.82 -6.21
CA GLY A 107 -7.68 -8.96 -5.32
C GLY A 107 -8.76 -9.97 -5.67
N GLN A 108 -8.36 -11.16 -6.13
CA GLN A 108 -9.30 -12.26 -6.24
C GLN A 108 -9.75 -12.66 -4.83
N GLN A 109 -11.06 -12.89 -4.67
CA GLN A 109 -11.75 -13.32 -3.45
C GLN A 109 -12.18 -12.18 -2.50
N THR A 110 -13.37 -11.62 -2.75
CA THR A 110 -14.28 -11.29 -1.64
C THR A 110 -15.08 -12.55 -1.36
N GLU A 111 -14.82 -13.19 -0.21
CA GLU A 111 -15.24 -14.56 0.07
C GLU A 111 -16.72 -14.63 0.50
N ASN A 112 -17.30 -13.52 0.96
CA ASN A 112 -18.67 -13.46 1.47
C ASN A 112 -19.40 -12.14 1.15
N GLU A 113 -20.72 -12.13 1.37
CA GLU A 113 -21.60 -10.97 1.14
C GLU A 113 -21.15 -9.71 1.89
N GLU A 114 -20.73 -9.85 3.14
CA GLU A 114 -20.36 -8.73 3.99
C GLU A 114 -19.13 -8.01 3.44
N GLU A 115 -18.11 -8.76 3.01
CA GLU A 115 -16.92 -8.19 2.38
C GLU A 115 -17.26 -7.46 1.07
N ARG A 116 -18.20 -7.98 0.28
CA ARG A 116 -18.66 -7.29 -0.94
C ARG A 116 -19.37 -5.99 -0.63
N ILE A 117 -20.20 -5.96 0.42
CA ILE A 117 -20.86 -4.74 0.89
C ILE A 117 -19.84 -3.72 1.39
N SER A 118 -18.85 -4.15 2.17
CA SER A 118 -17.76 -3.27 2.62
C SER A 118 -16.96 -2.70 1.45
N LEU A 119 -16.60 -3.53 0.46
CA LEU A 119 -15.92 -3.07 -0.75
C LEU A 119 -16.77 -2.09 -1.55
N ALA A 120 -18.08 -2.32 -1.68
CA ALA A 120 -19.00 -1.39 -2.33
C ALA A 120 -19.05 -0.03 -1.59
N ALA A 121 -19.02 -0.03 -0.26
CA ALA A 121 -18.97 1.19 0.54
C ALA A 121 -17.66 1.97 0.32
N PHE A 122 -16.52 1.29 0.26
CA PHE A 122 -15.24 1.94 -0.06
C PHE A 122 -15.19 2.48 -1.50
N ASN A 123 -15.70 1.73 -2.47
CA ASN A 123 -15.85 2.20 -3.86
C ASN A 123 -16.75 3.44 -3.94
N LEU A 124 -17.85 3.49 -3.17
CA LEU A 124 -18.71 4.67 -3.08
C LEU A 124 -17.98 5.87 -2.47
N ARG A 125 -17.18 5.65 -1.41
CA ARG A 125 -16.34 6.70 -0.81
C ARG A 125 -15.33 7.24 -1.81
N ALA A 126 -14.65 6.37 -2.56
CA ALA A 126 -13.72 6.76 -3.63
C ALA A 126 -14.42 7.60 -4.71
N ALA A 127 -15.61 7.17 -5.16
CA ALA A 127 -16.39 7.90 -6.15
C ALA A 127 -16.78 9.30 -5.69
N LYS A 128 -17.22 9.44 -4.42
CA LYS A 128 -17.56 10.74 -3.81
C LYS A 128 -16.35 11.67 -3.65
N LYS A 129 -15.15 11.12 -3.49
CA LYS A 129 -13.91 11.91 -3.43
C LYS A 129 -13.47 12.39 -4.81
N ALA A 130 -13.78 11.64 -5.86
CA ALA A 130 -13.42 11.97 -7.25
C ALA A 130 -14.36 13.00 -7.90
N SER A 131 -15.58 13.18 -7.37
CA SER A 131 -16.56 14.16 -7.83
C SER A 131 -16.29 15.55 -7.28
#